data_AF-A0A934ZLW9-F1
#
_entry.id   AF-A0A934ZLW9-F1
#
_cell.length_a   1.000
_cell.length_b   1.000
_cell.length_c   1.000
_cell.angle_alpha   90.00
_cell.angle_beta   90.00
_cell.angle_gamma   90.00
#
_symmetry.space_group_name_H-M   'P 1'
#
loop_
_entity.id
_entity.type
_entity.pdbx_description
1 polymer ?
#
loop_
_entity_poly.entity_id
_entity_poly.type
_entity_poly.pdbx_seq_one_letter_code
_entity_poly.pdbx_strand_id
1 'polypeptide(L)'
;MSHDTRSITWKDGARWSAPSAVFDQLTARLDALRPVILGLDGVLARWRSAPGAALDVDDFAPTEDDRAVLTAALARIVEEGAGEVEDAEERRALEEGVATLHELFVTDVTRS
;
A
#
# COMPACT_ATOMS: atom_id res chain seq x y z
N MET A 1 -11.58 -0.96 22.62
CA MET A 1 -12.05 -0.79 21.24
C MET A 1 -11.21 -1.74 20.39
N SER A 2 -11.82 -2.65 19.64
CA SER A 2 -11.05 -3.49 18.72
C SER A 2 -10.60 -2.59 17.57
N HIS A 3 -9.29 -2.38 17.43
CA HIS A 3 -8.75 -1.68 16.27
C HIS A 3 -8.91 -2.63 15.08
N ASP A 4 -9.90 -2.36 14.23
CA ASP A 4 -10.10 -3.13 13.01
C ASP A 4 -8.82 -3.06 12.18
N THR A 5 -8.24 -4.21 11.85
CA THR A 5 -6.91 -4.33 11.24
C THR A 5 -7.08 -4.94 9.86
N ARG A 6 -6.49 -4.28 8.87
CA ARG A 6 -6.45 -4.77 7.49
C ARG A 6 -5.05 -5.27 7.17
N SER A 7 -4.98 -6.25 6.29
CA SER A 7 -3.70 -6.87 5.92
C SER A 7 -3.58 -7.15 4.44
N ILE A 8 -2.33 -7.19 3.98
CA ILE A 8 -1.93 -7.58 2.64
C ILE A 8 -1.01 -8.79 2.78
N THR A 9 -1.26 -9.84 1.99
CA THR A 9 -0.54 -11.12 2.09
C THR A 9 0.04 -11.53 0.74
N TRP A 10 1.25 -12.05 0.77
CA TRP A 10 1.95 -12.63 -0.36
C TRP A 10 1.88 -14.15 -0.32
N LYS A 11 2.05 -14.81 -1.47
CA LYS A 11 2.08 -16.28 -1.57
C LYS A 11 3.21 -16.95 -0.80
N ASP A 12 4.32 -16.24 -0.57
CA ASP A 12 5.45 -16.74 0.21
C ASP A 12 5.22 -16.68 1.74
N GLY A 13 4.05 -16.17 2.16
CA GLY A 13 3.67 -16.02 3.55
C GLY A 13 4.07 -14.66 4.16
N ALA A 14 4.73 -13.77 3.41
CA ALA A 14 4.93 -12.40 3.86
C ALA A 14 3.57 -11.70 4.07
N ARG A 15 3.51 -10.84 5.09
CA ARG A 15 2.28 -10.14 5.48
C ARG A 15 2.60 -8.75 6.00
N TRP A 16 1.87 -7.78 5.48
CA TRP A 16 1.77 -6.44 6.05
C TRP A 16 0.40 -6.28 6.72
N SER A 17 0.34 -5.60 7.86
CA SER A 17 -0.92 -5.34 8.57
C SER A 17 -0.89 -3.96 9.20
N ALA A 18 -2.01 -3.25 9.14
CA ALA A 18 -2.16 -1.92 9.70
C ALA A 18 -3.59 -1.69 10.24
N PRO A 19 -3.77 -0.78 11.20
CA PRO A 19 -5.10 -0.29 11.57
C PRO A 19 -5.86 0.22 10.34
N SER A 20 -7.17 0.04 10.31
CA SER A 20 -8.01 0.45 9.17
C SER A 20 -7.85 1.94 8.82
N ALA A 21 -7.71 2.80 9.82
CA ALA A 21 -7.44 4.23 9.60
C ALA A 21 -6.15 4.46 8.81
N VAL A 22 -5.06 3.78 9.17
CA VAL A 22 -3.77 3.86 8.45
C VAL A 22 -3.90 3.30 7.03
N PHE A 23 -4.64 2.19 6.88
CA PHE A 23 -4.92 1.59 5.56
C PHE A 23 -5.70 2.55 4.64
N ASP A 24 -6.70 3.24 5.18
CA ASP A 24 -7.52 4.19 4.44
C ASP A 24 -6.72 5.46 4.06
N GLN A 25 -5.86 5.94 4.97
CA GLN A 25 -4.92 7.04 4.69
C GLN A 25 -3.94 6.67 3.57
N LEU A 26 -3.37 5.46 3.59
CA LEU A 26 -2.54 4.94 2.49
C LEU A 26 -3.32 4.90 1.18
N THR A 27 -4.55 4.38 1.20
CA THR A 27 -5.40 4.29 0.01
C THR A 27 -5.71 5.66 -0.59
N ALA A 28 -5.95 6.67 0.26
CA ALA A 28 -6.18 8.04 -0.18
C ALA A 28 -4.94 8.66 -0.83
N ARG A 29 -3.74 8.39 -0.29
CA ARG A 29 -2.49 8.86 -0.89
C ARG A 29 -2.17 8.20 -2.22
N LEU A 30 -2.37 6.90 -2.33
CA LEU A 30 -2.24 6.22 -3.61
C LEU A 30 -3.20 6.82 -4.64
N ASP A 31 -4.44 7.15 -4.25
CA ASP A 31 -5.41 7.82 -5.15
C ASP A 31 -4.92 9.18 -5.65
N ALA A 32 -4.28 9.98 -4.77
CA ALA A 32 -3.75 11.29 -5.13
C ALA A 32 -2.63 11.20 -6.19
N LEU A 33 -1.96 10.05 -6.31
CA LEU A 33 -0.88 9.82 -7.28
C LEU A 33 -1.37 9.35 -8.65
N ARG A 34 -2.67 9.07 -8.81
CA ARG A 34 -3.26 8.65 -10.10
C ARG A 34 -2.92 9.56 -11.29
N PRO A 35 -2.87 10.90 -11.15
CA PRO A 35 -2.54 11.78 -12.28
C PRO A 35 -1.06 11.70 -12.72
N VAL A 36 -0.17 11.17 -11.87
CA VAL A 36 1.28 11.21 -12.10
C VAL A 36 1.90 9.83 -12.35
N ILE A 37 1.27 8.74 -11.89
CA ILE A 37 1.77 7.37 -12.09
C ILE A 37 0.90 6.62 -13.09
N LEU A 38 1.47 6.37 -14.27
CA LEU A 38 0.82 5.59 -15.32
C LEU A 38 0.56 4.16 -14.83
N GLY A 39 -0.63 3.63 -15.09
CA GLY A 39 -1.03 2.27 -14.71
C GLY A 39 -1.63 2.12 -13.30
N LEU A 40 -1.49 3.13 -12.44
CA LEU A 40 -1.96 3.07 -11.05
C LEU A 40 -3.49 2.91 -10.94
N ASP A 41 -4.25 3.48 -11.88
CA ASP A 41 -5.72 3.38 -11.92
C ASP A 41 -6.21 1.93 -11.89
N GLY A 42 -5.62 1.05 -12.70
CA GLY A 42 -6.02 -0.36 -12.78
C GLY A 42 -5.69 -1.13 -11.50
N VAL A 43 -4.55 -0.81 -10.87
CA VAL A 43 -4.14 -1.42 -9.60
C VAL A 43 -5.06 -0.96 -8.45
N LEU A 44 -5.33 0.35 -8.36
CA LEU A 44 -6.21 0.91 -7.33
C LEU A 44 -7.66 0.45 -7.44
N ALA A 45 -8.16 0.27 -8.66
CA ALA A 45 -9.49 -0.28 -8.88
C ALA A 45 -9.61 -1.68 -8.25
N ARG A 46 -8.59 -2.55 -8.44
CA ARG A 46 -8.55 -3.89 -7.85
C ARG A 46 -8.35 -3.85 -6.33
N TRP A 47 -7.42 -3.03 -5.84
CA TRP A 47 -7.17 -2.81 -4.41
C TRP A 47 -8.44 -2.49 -3.62
N ARG A 48 -9.30 -1.64 -4.18
CA ARG A 48 -10.58 -1.25 -3.57
C ARG A 48 -11.67 -2.31 -3.67
N SER A 49 -11.62 -3.14 -4.70
CA SER A 49 -12.63 -4.17 -4.96
C SER A 49 -12.44 -5.42 -4.11
N ALA A 50 -11.24 -5.61 -3.53
CA ALA A 50 -10.89 -6.82 -2.80
C ALA A 50 -11.41 -6.81 -1.34
N PRO A 51 -11.81 -7.97 -0.79
CA PRO A 51 -12.61 -8.08 0.43
C PRO A 51 -11.89 -7.57 1.71
N GLY A 52 -12.66 -6.90 2.56
CA GLY A 52 -12.21 -5.87 3.51
C GLY A 52 -11.39 -6.25 4.76
N ALA A 53 -10.67 -7.37 4.83
CA ALA A 53 -9.80 -7.67 5.99
C ALA A 53 -8.42 -8.23 5.63
N ALA A 54 -8.36 -9.05 4.57
CA ALA A 54 -7.12 -9.61 4.05
C ALA A 54 -7.14 -9.52 2.52
N LEU A 55 -6.10 -8.93 1.96
CA LEU A 55 -5.92 -8.68 0.54
C LEU A 55 -4.76 -9.54 0.05
N ASP A 56 -5.00 -10.42 -0.93
CA ASP A 56 -3.92 -11.11 -1.61
C ASP A 56 -3.29 -10.17 -2.65
N VAL A 57 -1.96 -10.08 -2.66
CA VAL A 57 -1.22 -9.29 -3.65
C VAL A 57 -1.54 -9.74 -5.06
N ASP A 58 -1.74 -11.03 -5.30
CA ASP A 58 -2.05 -11.54 -6.63
C ASP A 58 -3.43 -11.13 -7.14
N ASP A 59 -4.33 -10.69 -6.24
CA ASP A 59 -5.65 -10.21 -6.65
C ASP A 59 -5.58 -8.78 -7.22
N PHE A 60 -4.73 -7.92 -6.65
CA PHE A 60 -4.66 -6.51 -7.05
C PHE A 60 -3.39 -6.11 -7.81
N ALA A 61 -2.31 -6.88 -7.70
CA ALA A 61 -1.05 -6.74 -8.43
C ALA A 61 -0.51 -8.10 -8.97
N PRO A 62 -1.28 -8.81 -9.83
CA PRO A 62 -0.94 -10.10 -10.42
C PRO A 62 0.30 -10.09 -11.33
N THR A 63 0.69 -8.94 -11.88
CA THR A 63 1.82 -8.83 -12.82
C THR A 63 3.01 -8.11 -12.20
N GLU A 64 4.21 -8.36 -12.74
CA GLU A 64 5.43 -7.62 -12.36
C GLU A 64 5.25 -6.12 -12.61
N ASP A 65 4.64 -5.72 -13.73
CA ASP A 65 4.33 -4.33 -14.04
C ASP A 65 3.40 -3.69 -12.98
N ASP A 66 2.38 -4.41 -12.51
CA ASP A 66 1.50 -3.92 -11.44
C ASP A 66 2.28 -3.69 -10.13
N ARG A 67 3.18 -4.62 -9.80
CA ARG A 67 4.04 -4.56 -8.61
C ARG A 67 5.05 -3.41 -8.72
N ALA A 68 5.60 -3.17 -9.90
CA ALA A 68 6.48 -2.04 -10.19
C ALA A 68 5.76 -0.69 -10.08
N VAL A 69 4.52 -0.60 -10.59
CA VAL A 69 3.67 0.60 -10.48
C VAL A 69 3.38 0.92 -9.00
N LEU A 70 3.04 -0.07 -8.18
CA LEU A 70 2.85 0.12 -6.75
C LEU A 70 4.14 0.50 -6.03
N THR A 71 5.26 -0.13 -6.39
CA THR A 71 6.58 0.21 -5.84
C THR A 71 6.89 1.68 -6.09
N ALA A 72 6.70 2.16 -7.32
CA ALA A 72 6.89 3.56 -7.68
C ALA A 72 5.95 4.50 -6.89
N ALA A 73 4.69 4.11 -6.71
CA ALA A 73 3.73 4.89 -5.93
C ALA A 73 4.12 4.99 -4.45
N LEU A 74 4.53 3.88 -3.86
CA LEU A 74 4.97 3.86 -2.46
C LEU A 74 6.27 4.65 -2.28
N ALA A 75 7.24 4.51 -3.18
CA ALA A 75 8.46 5.32 -3.17
C ALA A 75 8.15 6.82 -3.20
N ARG A 76 7.18 7.23 -4.03
CA ARG A 76 6.75 8.63 -4.10
C ARG A 76 6.13 9.12 -2.80
N ILE A 77 5.30 8.31 -2.14
CA ILE A 77 4.74 8.64 -0.82
C ILE A 77 5.85 8.76 0.24
N VAL A 78 6.87 7.90 0.20
CA VAL A 78 8.04 8.00 1.11
C VAL A 78 8.79 9.31 0.87
N GLU A 79 9.04 9.69 -0.38
CA GLU A 79 9.74 10.93 -0.73
C GLU A 79 8.96 12.20 -0.35
N GLU A 80 7.64 12.21 -0.57
CA GLU A 80 6.77 13.33 -0.20
C GLU A 80 6.55 13.42 1.32
N GLY A 81 6.77 12.31 2.04
CA GLY A 81 6.51 12.18 3.46
C GLY A 81 5.01 12.19 3.78
N ALA A 82 4.66 12.11 5.07
CA ALA A 82 3.27 12.01 5.47
C ALA A 82 2.46 13.33 5.48
N GLY A 83 2.99 14.46 5.02
CA GLY A 83 2.21 15.70 4.87
C GLY A 83 1.39 16.10 6.13
N GLU A 84 0.24 16.75 5.91
CA GLU A 84 -0.70 17.22 6.94
C GLU A 84 -1.51 16.07 7.58
N VAL A 85 -0.84 15.13 8.26
CA VAL A 85 -1.50 14.29 9.26
C VAL A 85 -1.40 15.00 10.60
N GLU A 86 -2.53 15.44 11.14
CA GLU A 86 -2.59 16.22 12.40
C GLU A 86 -2.12 15.40 13.61
N ASP A 87 -2.37 14.09 13.60
CA ASP A 87 -1.98 13.18 14.66
C ASP A 87 -0.56 12.62 14.42
N ALA A 88 0.35 12.88 15.37
CA ALA A 88 1.74 12.46 15.24
C ALA A 88 1.95 10.94 15.32
N GLU A 89 1.08 10.21 16.02
CA GLU A 89 1.13 8.76 16.14
C GLU A 89 0.65 8.11 14.84
N GLU A 90 -0.49 8.57 14.30
CA GLU A 90 -0.99 8.11 13.00
C GLU A 90 -0.02 8.43 11.87
N ARG A 91 0.58 9.62 11.89
CA ARG A 91 1.61 10.01 10.92
C ARG A 91 2.77 9.03 10.91
N ARG A 92 3.30 8.71 12.10
CA ARG A 92 4.40 7.77 12.26
C ARG A 92 4.01 6.35 11.83
N ALA A 93 2.84 5.89 12.24
CA ALA A 93 2.32 4.57 11.86
C ALA A 93 2.16 4.45 10.33
N LEU A 94 1.75 5.52 9.67
CA LEU A 94 1.65 5.59 8.22
C LEU A 94 3.02 5.61 7.54
N GLU A 95 3.98 6.39 8.02
CA GLU A 95 5.34 6.41 7.47
C GLU A 95 6.03 5.04 7.59
N GLU A 96 5.99 4.44 8.78
CA GLU A 96 6.52 3.10 9.02
C GLU A 96 5.78 2.04 8.19
N GLY A 97 4.46 2.18 8.07
CA GLY A 97 3.60 1.31 7.26
C GLY A 97 3.95 1.37 5.77
N VAL A 98 4.09 2.57 5.21
CA VAL A 98 4.46 2.78 3.79
C VAL A 98 5.86 2.25 3.53
N ALA A 99 6.83 2.53 4.40
CA ALA A 99 8.21 2.05 4.23
C ALA A 99 8.27 0.52 4.23
N THR A 100 7.58 -0.13 5.17
CA THR A 100 7.51 -1.60 5.24
C THR A 100 6.86 -2.18 3.99
N LEU A 101 5.75 -1.58 3.53
CA LEU A 101 5.05 -2.06 2.34
C LEU A 101 5.93 -1.90 1.08
N HIS A 102 6.64 -0.77 0.96
CA HIS A 102 7.57 -0.52 -0.12
C HIS A 102 8.69 -1.57 -0.15
N GLU A 103 9.32 -1.88 0.99
CA GLU A 103 10.37 -2.91 1.07
C GLU A 103 9.87 -4.29 0.64
N LEU A 104 8.64 -4.66 1.01
CA LEU A 104 8.03 -5.92 0.60
C LEU A 104 7.81 -5.98 -0.92
N PHE A 105 7.27 -4.93 -1.53
CA PHE A 105 7.09 -4.87 -2.99
C PHE A 105 8.42 -4.83 -3.75
N VAL A 106 9.43 -4.10 -3.26
CA VAL A 106 10.78 -4.11 -3.85
C VAL A 106 11.40 -5.50 -3.80
N THR A 107 11.29 -6.18 -2.65
CA THR A 107 11.84 -7.54 -2.48
C THR A 107 11.16 -8.53 -3.41
N ASP A 108 9.87 -8.38 -3.60
CA ASP A 108 9.06 -9.25 -4.45
C ASP A 108 9.35 -9.04 -5.95
N VAL A 109 9.48 -7.79 -6.40
CA VAL A 109 9.92 -7.46 -7.78
C VAL A 109 11.34 -7.96 -8.05
N THR A 110 12.26 -7.83 -7.09
CA THR A 110 13.66 -8.25 -7.28
C THR A 110 13.89 -9.76 -7.24
N ARG A 111 12.90 -10.54 -6.81
CA ARG A 111 12.96 -12.01 -6.73
C ARG A 111 12.19 -12.73 -7.84
N SER A 112 11.34 -12.02 -8.58
CA SER A 112 10.57 -12.54 -9.71
C SER A 112 11.43 -12.65 -10.97
#